data_AF-A0A5E4IMM3-F1
#
_entry.id   AF-A0A5E4IMM3-F1
#
_cell.length_a   1.000
_cell.length_b   1.000
_cell.length_c   1.000
_cell.angle_alpha   90.00
_cell.angle_beta   90.00
_cell.angle_gamma   90.00
#
_symmetry.space_group_name_H-M   'P 1'
#
loop_
_entity.id
_entity.type
_entity.pdbx_description
1 polymer ?
#
loop_
_entity_poly.entity_id
_entity_poly.type
_entity_poly.pdbx_seq_one_letter_code
_entity_poly.pdbx_strand_id
1 'polypeptide(L)' 'MLFEQLRKRFEKLRTHPECGEVLSHDKAGHREVHVKNHWVIIYRTDYSTRTIVIVKIETHEKALGR' A
#
# COMPACT_ATOMS: atom_id res chain seq x y z
N MET A 1 12.78 11.74 -6.11
CA MET A 1 12.32 12.11 -4.76
C MET A 1 11.24 11.15 -4.30
N LEU A 2 10.99 10.99 -2.99
CA LEU A 2 9.98 10.06 -2.46
C LEU A 2 8.57 10.38 -2.98
N PHE A 3 8.20 11.66 -2.99
CA PHE A 3 6.89 12.13 -3.45
C PHE A 3 6.56 11.68 -4.89
N GLU A 4 7.49 11.84 -5.84
CA GLU A 4 7.28 11.36 -7.22
C GLU A 4 7.09 9.85 -7.31
N GLN A 5 7.74 9.08 -6.44
CA GLN A 5 7.57 7.63 -6.40
C GLN A 5 6.21 7.26 -5.80
N LEU A 6 5.75 7.98 -4.76
CA LEU A 6 4.41 7.83 -4.23
C LEU A 6 3.35 8.13 -5.30
N ARG A 7 3.49 9.24 -6.04
CA ARG A 7 2.58 9.59 -7.14
C ARG A 7 2.47 8.47 -8.18
N LYS A 8 3.61 7.97 -8.66
CA LYS A 8 3.64 6.83 -9.61
C LYS A 8 2.97 5.58 -9.03
N ARG A 9 3.13 5.33 -7.73
CA ARG A 9 2.47 4.20 -7.06
C ARG A 9 0.97 4.40 -6.94
N PHE A 10 0.49 5.61 -6.65
CA PHE A 10 -0.95 5.90 -6.65
C PHE A 10 -1.58 5.73 -8.04
N GLU A 11 -0.90 6.17 -9.10
CA GLU A 11 -1.36 5.93 -10.48
C GLU A 11 -1.48 4.44 -10.79
N LYS A 12 -0.50 3.64 -10.35
CA LYS A 12 -0.54 2.18 -10.49
C LYS A 12 -1.68 1.56 -9.66
N LEU A 13 -1.83 1.96 -8.40
CA LEU A 13 -2.90 1.45 -7.53
C LEU A 13 -4.29 1.74 -8.12
N ARG A 14 -4.49 2.94 -8.69
CA ARG A 14 -5.75 3.33 -9.33
C ARG A 14 -6.13 2.40 -10.49
N THR A 15 -5.15 1.86 -11.22
CA THR A 15 -5.39 1.00 -12.40
C THR A 15 -5.33 -0.49 -12.08
N HIS A 16 -4.50 -0.89 -11.12
CA HIS A 16 -4.22 -2.28 -10.74
C HIS A 16 -4.12 -2.39 -9.21
N PRO A 17 -5.24 -2.28 -8.48
CA PRO A 17 -5.27 -2.32 -7.01
C PRO A 17 -4.84 -3.67 -6.42
N GLU A 18 -4.71 -4.71 -7.24
CA GLU A 18 -4.20 -6.02 -6.85
C GLU A 18 -2.66 -6.10 -6.81
N CYS A 19 -1.95 -5.06 -7.24
CA CYS A 19 -0.50 -5.10 -7.43
C CYS A 19 0.35 -5.16 -6.14
N GLY A 20 -0.29 -5.06 -4.97
CA GLY A 20 0.37 -5.15 -3.67
C GLY A 20 0.29 -6.56 -3.10
N GLU A 21 1.31 -6.92 -2.31
CA GLU A 21 1.41 -8.19 -1.61
C GLU A 21 0.33 -8.27 -0.52
N VAL A 22 -0.32 -9.43 -0.39
CA VAL A 22 -1.38 -9.63 0.60
C VAL A 22 -0.73 -9.83 1.97
N LEU A 23 -1.15 -9.04 2.95
CA LEU A 23 -0.70 -9.18 4.32
C LEU A 23 -1.52 -10.27 5.03
N SER A 24 -0.86 -10.98 5.95
CA SER A 24 -1.44 -12.10 6.70
C SER A 24 -1.68 -11.73 8.18
N HIS A 25 -2.27 -12.66 8.94
CA HIS A 25 -2.47 -12.56 10.39
C HIS A 25 -3.26 -11.31 10.81
N ASP A 26 -2.70 -10.49 11.69
CA ASP A 26 -3.29 -9.25 12.24
C ASP A 26 -3.62 -8.21 11.16
N LYS A 27 -3.01 -8.34 9.98
CA LYS A 27 -3.21 -7.44 8.83
C LYS A 27 -3.95 -8.09 7.68
N ALA A 28 -4.62 -9.22 7.92
CA ALA A 28 -5.48 -9.85 6.92
C ALA A 28 -6.46 -8.83 6.29
N GLY A 29 -6.61 -8.88 4.97
CA GLY A 29 -7.43 -7.93 4.20
C GLY A 29 -6.71 -6.65 3.80
N HIS A 30 -5.46 -6.44 4.23
CA HIS A 30 -4.61 -5.36 3.75
C HIS A 30 -3.61 -5.86 2.70
N ARG A 31 -3.09 -4.91 1.93
CA ARG A 31 -2.05 -5.10 0.94
C ARG A 31 -0.91 -4.12 1.16
N GLU A 32 0.29 -4.53 0.80
CA GLU A 32 1.50 -3.73 0.88
C GLU A 32 2.09 -3.48 -0.50
N VAL A 33 2.57 -2.27 -0.76
CA VAL A 33 3.38 -1.99 -1.95
C VAL A 33 4.60 -1.16 -1.59
N HIS A 34 5.77 -1.64 -2.00
CA HIS A 34 7.03 -0.93 -1.85
C HIS A 34 7.09 0.29 -2.77
N VAL A 35 7.65 1.39 -2.26
CA VAL A 35 7.82 2.65 -2.98
C VAL A 35 9.29 2.87 -3.32
N LYS A 36 10.09 3.33 -2.35
CA LYS A 36 11.54 3.59 -2.47
C LYS A 36 12.15 3.72 -1.07
N ASN A 37 13.43 3.34 -0.89
CA ASN A 37 14.17 3.49 0.37
C ASN A 37 13.40 2.94 1.58
N HIS A 38 12.90 1.71 1.46
CA HIS A 38 12.10 1.03 2.49
C HIS A 38 10.73 1.66 2.81
N TRP A 39 10.30 2.72 2.11
CA TRP A 39 8.92 3.21 2.25
C TRP A 39 7.92 2.26 1.60
N VAL A 40 6.80 2.07 2.29
CA VAL A 40 5.70 1.21 1.86
C VAL A 40 4.38 1.95 2.01
N ILE A 41 3.41 1.55 1.19
CA ILE A 41 2.01 1.94 1.32
C ILE A 41 1.26 0.68 1.77
N ILE A 42 0.62 0.74 2.92
CA ILE A 42 -0.38 -0.23 3.34
C ILE A 42 -1.75 0.30 2.94
N TYR A 43 -2.51 -0.51 2.21
CA TYR A 43 -3.83 -0.14 1.72
C TYR A 43 -4.78 -1.34 1.76
N ARG A 44 -6.07 -1.08 1.58
CA ARG A 44 -7.09 -2.10 1.34
C ARG A 44 -7.99 -1.68 0.20
N THR A 45 -8.57 -2.65 -0.48
CA THR A 45 -9.52 -2.43 -1.58
C THR A 45 -10.90 -2.81 -1.11
N ASP A 46 -11.83 -1.86 -1.17
CA ASP A 46 -13.25 -2.14 -1.03
C ASP A 46 -13.86 -2.30 -2.42
N TYR A 47 -14.10 -3.56 -2.80
CA TYR A 47 -14.64 -3.90 -4.12
C TYR A 47 -16.11 -3.49 -4.28
N SER A 48 -16.87 -3.31 -3.19
CA SER A 48 -18.27 -2.92 -3.25
C SER A 48 -18.43 -1.47 -3.70
N THR A 49 -17.57 -0.59 -3.16
CA THR A 49 -17.56 0.84 -3.48
C THR A 49 -16.52 1.21 -4.52
N ARG A 50 -15.72 0.24 -5.00
CA ARG A 50 -14.58 0.44 -5.90
C ARG A 50 -13.59 1.49 -5.36
N THR A 51 -13.35 1.47 -4.05
CA THR A 51 -12.44 2.41 -3.39
C THR A 51 -11.15 1.73 -2.95
N ILE A 52 -10.07 2.52 -2.98
CA ILE A 52 -8.77 2.14 -2.43
C ILE A 52 -8.56 3.01 -1.20
N VAL A 53 -8.44 2.39 -0.04
CA VAL A 53 -8.25 3.08 1.23
C VAL A 53 -6.78 2.94 1.63
N ILE A 54 -6.08 4.07 1.65
CA ILE A 54 -4.71 4.13 2.16
C ILE A 54 -4.76 4.12 3.68
N VAL A 55 -4.12 3.12 4.29
CA VAL A 55 -4.10 2.94 5.74
C VAL A 55 -2.85 3.57 6.33
N LYS A 56 -1.68 3.36 5.71
CA LYS A 56 -0.42 3.90 6.20
C LYS A 56 0.57 4.13 5.06
N ILE A 57 1.39 5.17 5.19
CA ILE A 57 2.58 5.39 4.37
C ILE A 57 3.73 5.61 5.33
N GLU A 58 4.66 4.67 5.40
CA GLU A 58 5.72 4.65 6.42
C GLU A 58 6.90 3.81 5.92
N THR A 59 8.02 3.80 6.64
CA THR A 59 9.07 2.80 6.44
C THR A 59 8.56 1.39 6.83
N HIS A 60 9.00 0.38 6.10
CA HIS A 60 8.58 -1.02 6.19
C HIS A 60 8.63 -1.56 7.63
N GLU A 61 9.72 -1.30 8.37
CA GLU A 61 9.88 -1.73 9.76
C GLU A 61 8.75 -1.17 10.65
N LYS A 62 8.56 0.15 10.62
CA LYS A 62 7.50 0.83 11.38
C LYS A 62 6.08 0.52 10.89
N ALA A 63 5.91 0.22 9.61
CA ALA A 63 4.63 -0.18 9.04
C ALA A 63 4.22 -1.58 9.50
N LEU A 64 5.21 -2.47 9.61
CA LEU A 64 4.99 -3.84 10.06
C LEU A 64 5.02 -4.01 11.58
N GLY A 65 5.51 -3.01 12.32
CA GLY A 65 5.64 -3.09 13.79
C GLY A 65 6.88 -3.86 14.21
N ARG A 66 7.94 -3.79 13.41
CA ARG A 66 9.27 -4.36 13.67
C ARG A 66 10.26 -3.27 14.05
#